data_AF-A0A4Q0Y0U4-F1
#
_entry.id   AF-A0A4Q0Y0U4-F1
#
_cell.length_a   1.000
_cell.length_b   1.000
_cell.length_c   1.000
_cell.angle_alpha   90.00
_cell.angle_beta   90.00
_cell.angle_gamma   90.00
#
_symmetry.space_group_name_H-M   'P 1'
#
loop_
_entity.id
_entity.type
_entity.pdbx_description
1 polymer ?
#
loop_
_entity_poly.entity_id
_entity_poly.type
_entity_poly.pdbx_seq_one_letter_code
_entity_poly.pdbx_strand_id
1 'polypeptide(L)'
;MNEILEAIKKASIEIKKVIDKGDTSKSTNENSTGDTQLKLDIASDLIIGKIFSEIPSIKEIVSEEQESIVPLHENGEYLIAYDPLDGSSLVDVNLSVGSIYGIYKNEFNAKNIIAAVYVVFGPRIEMVVALDNCVKMYRLHNGEFKYIKDVKLNEKGNLNATGSTQMCWSNYHKKLLKDMFNEGYYLRYSGGMVPDLHQILLKGGGLFSYPGTSDKPKGKLRQLFEVFPFALTYEFAGGAATDGFKRALEVETTHIHDTTPCFFGSKEEIKKVKEVYKEYAS
;
A
#
# COMPACT_ATOMS: atom_id res chain seq x y z
N MET A 1 19.99 -0.10 4.80
CA MET A 1 18.81 -1.00 4.71
C MET A 1 18.38 -1.57 6.07
N ASN A 2 19.20 -2.33 6.80
CA ASN A 2 18.77 -2.92 8.10
C ASN A 2 18.28 -1.85 9.09
N GLU A 3 18.98 -0.73 9.24
CA GLU A 3 18.56 0.40 10.08
C GLU A 3 17.19 0.99 9.69
N ILE A 4 16.86 1.02 8.39
CA ILE A 4 15.56 1.47 7.89
C ILE A 4 14.47 0.48 8.29
N LEU A 5 14.74 -0.83 8.20
CA LEU A 5 13.79 -1.85 8.65
C LEU A 5 13.57 -1.79 10.16
N GLU A 6 14.61 -1.55 10.96
CA GLU A 6 14.48 -1.35 12.40
C GLU A 6 13.72 -0.05 12.74
N ALA A 7 13.95 1.02 11.98
CA ALA A 7 13.19 2.26 12.08
C ALA A 7 11.70 2.05 11.80
N ILE A 8 11.34 1.29 10.75
CA ILE A 8 9.94 0.94 10.45
C ILE A 8 9.31 0.11 11.56
N LYS A 9 10.04 -0.87 12.13
CA LYS A 9 9.55 -1.64 13.30
C LYS A 9 9.26 -0.74 14.50
N LYS A 10 10.18 0.18 14.81
CA LYS A 10 10.02 1.17 15.90
C LYS A 10 8.80 2.05 15.65
N ALA A 11 8.67 2.61 14.44
CA ALA A 11 7.53 3.43 14.04
C ALA A 11 6.21 2.66 14.17
N SER A 12 6.17 1.40 13.73
CA SER A 12 4.99 0.53 13.84
C SER A 12 4.52 0.32 15.27
N ILE A 13 5.45 0.18 16.22
CA ILE A 13 5.13 0.01 17.64
C ILE A 13 4.56 1.31 18.23
N GLU A 14 5.05 2.47 17.82
CA GLU A 14 4.52 3.76 18.27
C GLU A 14 3.15 4.05 17.63
N ILE A 15 3.00 3.84 16.32
CA ILE A 15 1.72 3.99 15.60
C ILE A 15 0.65 3.07 16.19
N LYS A 16 1.00 1.82 16.54
CA LYS A 16 0.08 0.94 17.29
C LYS A 16 -0.48 1.62 18.53
N LYS A 17 0.36 2.23 19.36
CA LYS A 17 -0.08 2.87 20.60
C LYS A 17 -1.02 4.05 20.31
N VAL A 18 -0.80 4.76 19.21
CA VAL A 18 -1.67 5.84 18.76
C VAL A 18 -3.01 5.29 18.30
N ILE A 19 -3.04 4.21 17.52
CA ILE A 19 -4.29 3.56 17.08
C ILE A 19 -5.06 2.99 18.28
N ASP A 20 -4.39 2.32 19.23
CA ASP A 20 -5.02 1.72 20.42
C ASP A 20 -5.68 2.76 21.34
N LYS A 21 -5.17 3.99 21.36
CA LYS A 21 -5.57 5.05 22.30
C LYS A 21 -6.31 6.22 21.67
N GLY A 22 -6.20 6.39 20.36
CA GLY A 22 -6.72 7.55 19.65
C GLY A 22 -8.23 7.55 19.65
N ASP A 23 -8.82 8.71 19.97
CA ASP A 23 -10.26 8.90 19.82
C ASP A 23 -10.59 8.89 18.31
N THR A 24 -11.43 7.96 17.87
CA THR A 24 -11.76 7.74 16.46
C THR A 24 -12.86 8.67 15.96
N SER A 25 -13.38 9.54 16.84
CA SER A 25 -14.41 10.50 16.50
C SER A 25 -13.86 11.53 15.51
N LYS A 26 -14.54 11.69 14.36
CA LYS A 26 -14.29 12.78 13.40
C LYS A 26 -14.33 14.10 14.18
N SER A 27 -13.17 14.70 14.38
CA SER A 27 -12.96 15.87 15.24
C SER A 27 -13.87 17.04 14.84
N THR A 28 -14.94 17.26 15.58
CA THR A 28 -15.64 18.55 15.60
C THR A 28 -15.69 19.19 16.99
N ASN A 29 -15.09 18.57 18.02
CA ASN A 29 -15.11 19.13 19.37
C ASN A 29 -13.70 19.27 19.94
N GLU A 30 -13.33 20.50 20.27
CA GLU A 30 -12.26 20.82 21.20
C GLU A 30 -12.57 20.13 22.54
N ASN A 31 -11.66 19.31 23.05
CA ASN A 31 -11.76 18.82 24.42
C ASN A 31 -11.55 19.99 25.39
N SER A 32 -12.36 20.02 26.44
CA SER A 32 -12.38 21.02 27.53
C SER A 32 -11.09 21.11 28.36
N THR A 33 -10.04 20.38 27.98
CA THR A 33 -8.72 20.32 28.64
C THR A 33 -7.61 21.06 27.89
N GLY A 34 -7.88 21.64 26.72
CA GLY A 34 -6.90 22.45 25.98
C GLY A 34 -5.84 21.65 25.22
N ASP A 35 -5.90 20.31 25.24
CA ASP A 35 -5.05 19.46 24.41
C ASP A 35 -5.65 19.33 22.99
N THR A 36 -4.91 19.80 21.99
CA THR A 36 -5.29 19.61 20.58
C THR A 36 -5.19 18.14 20.21
N GLN A 37 -6.32 17.49 19.95
CA GLN A 37 -6.32 16.13 19.44
C GLN A 37 -5.86 16.12 17.97
N LEU A 38 -4.73 15.47 17.70
CA LEU A 38 -4.21 15.25 16.35
C LEU A 38 -4.96 14.10 15.65
N LYS A 39 -5.25 14.25 14.36
CA LYS A 39 -5.75 13.16 13.51
C LYS A 39 -4.69 12.05 13.44
N LEU A 40 -5.15 10.80 13.40
CA LEU A 40 -4.29 9.61 13.41
C LEU A 40 -3.26 9.62 12.28
N ASP A 41 -3.65 10.09 11.09
CA ASP A 41 -2.79 10.15 9.91
C ASP A 41 -1.60 11.11 10.14
N ILE A 42 -1.89 12.32 10.63
CA ILE A 42 -0.89 13.33 10.99
C ILE A 42 0.01 12.83 12.13
N ALA A 43 -0.57 12.19 13.16
CA ALA A 43 0.22 11.64 14.26
C ALA A 43 1.17 10.54 13.78
N SER A 44 0.72 9.69 12.85
CA SER A 44 1.52 8.63 12.26
C SER A 44 2.63 9.19 11.37
N ASP A 45 2.33 10.23 10.57
CA ASP A 45 3.31 10.95 9.77
C ASP A 45 4.44 11.56 10.63
N LEU A 46 4.08 12.26 11.71
CA LEU A 46 5.04 12.86 12.64
C LEU A 46 5.95 11.81 13.30
N ILE A 47 5.40 10.65 13.67
CA ILE A 47 6.17 9.53 14.23
C ILE A 47 7.19 9.03 13.22
N ILE A 48 6.76 8.76 11.98
CA ILE A 48 7.63 8.24 10.93
C ILE A 48 8.72 9.27 10.59
N GLY A 49 8.34 10.52 10.33
CA GLY A 49 9.27 11.59 9.99
C GLY A 49 10.33 11.83 11.07
N LYS A 50 9.93 11.81 12.35
CA LYS A 50 10.88 11.92 13.47
C LYS A 50 11.85 10.75 13.54
N ILE A 51 11.36 9.52 13.37
CA ILE A 51 12.24 8.34 13.47
C ILE A 51 13.19 8.30 12.27
N PHE A 52 12.72 8.64 11.07
CA PHE A 52 13.55 8.64 9.87
C PHE A 52 14.60 9.75 9.86
N SER A 53 14.35 10.90 10.48
CA SER A 53 15.35 11.97 10.61
C SER A 53 16.53 11.62 11.53
N GLU A 54 16.44 10.52 12.27
CA GLU A 54 17.53 9.96 13.08
C GLU A 54 18.40 8.95 12.29
N ILE A 55 18.08 8.63 11.03
CA ILE A 55 18.73 7.57 10.24
C ILE A 55 19.60 8.18 9.13
N PRO A 56 20.94 8.24 9.30
CA PRO A 56 21.84 8.97 8.40
C PRO A 56 21.83 8.51 6.94
N SER A 57 21.41 7.27 6.66
CA SER A 57 21.33 6.75 5.30
C SER A 57 20.09 7.18 4.53
N ILE A 58 19.11 7.83 5.17
CA ILE A 58 17.91 8.35 4.49
C ILE A 58 18.19 9.77 4.02
N LYS A 59 18.22 9.97 2.71
CA LYS A 59 18.46 11.27 2.10
C LYS A 59 17.25 12.19 2.22
N GLU A 60 16.11 11.70 1.76
CA GLU A 60 14.88 12.45 1.56
C GLU A 60 13.67 11.55 1.83
N ILE A 61 12.58 12.15 2.30
CA ILE A 61 11.30 11.47 2.50
C ILE A 61 10.16 12.19 1.78
N VAL A 62 9.14 11.42 1.40
CA VAL A 62 7.87 11.89 0.85
C VAL A 62 6.74 11.18 1.58
N SER A 63 5.76 11.94 2.06
CA SER A 63 4.57 11.41 2.72
C SER A 63 3.33 11.67 1.88
N GLU A 64 2.32 10.82 2.00
CA GLU A 64 0.97 11.13 1.49
C GLU A 64 0.42 12.44 2.07
N GLU A 65 0.76 12.75 3.33
CA GLU A 65 0.25 13.88 4.12
C GLU A 65 1.01 15.20 3.89
N GLN A 66 2.07 15.19 3.08
CA GLN A 66 2.94 16.35 2.86
C GLN A 66 3.03 16.72 1.38
N GLU A 67 2.93 18.01 1.06
CA GLU A 67 2.92 18.49 -0.34
C GLU A 67 4.28 18.46 -1.03
N SER A 68 5.37 18.27 -0.29
CA SER A 68 6.74 18.43 -0.80
C SER A 68 7.70 17.40 -0.22
N ILE A 69 8.79 17.17 -0.94
CA ILE A 69 9.90 16.33 -0.49
C ILE A 69 10.57 16.98 0.72
N VAL A 70 10.79 16.21 1.79
CA VAL A 70 11.53 16.66 2.97
C VAL A 70 12.94 16.09 2.96
N PRO A 71 13.98 16.94 2.79
CA PRO A 71 15.36 16.52 2.91
C PRO A 71 15.72 16.24 4.38
N LEU A 72 16.46 15.16 4.63
CA LEU A 72 16.92 14.75 5.95
C LEU A 72 18.45 14.80 6.06
N HIS A 73 19.14 14.04 5.21
CA HIS A 73 20.60 13.91 5.26
C HIS A 73 21.21 14.00 3.86
N GLU A 74 22.01 15.03 3.61
CA GLU A 74 22.60 15.28 2.28
C GLU A 74 23.39 14.08 1.72
N ASN A 75 24.09 13.35 2.60
CA ASN A 75 24.90 12.17 2.25
C ASN A 75 24.13 10.84 2.35
N GLY A 76 22.81 10.89 2.57
CA GLY A 76 21.97 9.69 2.60
C GLY A 76 21.93 9.00 1.24
N GLU A 77 21.78 7.67 1.25
CA GLU A 77 21.70 6.84 0.03
C GLU A 77 20.26 6.59 -0.41
N TYR A 78 19.33 6.47 0.55
CA TYR A 78 17.97 6.01 0.32
C TYR A 78 16.99 7.17 0.31
N LEU A 79 15.98 7.07 -0.55
CA LEU A 79 14.82 7.95 -0.55
C LEU A 79 13.62 7.10 -0.11
N ILE A 80 12.75 7.63 0.76
CA ILE A 80 11.60 6.86 1.25
C ILE A 80 10.30 7.60 0.98
N ALA A 81 9.40 6.98 0.21
CA ALA A 81 8.03 7.45 0.07
C ALA A 81 7.11 6.59 0.94
N TYR A 82 6.21 7.17 1.71
CA TYR A 82 5.33 6.39 2.59
C TYR A 82 3.90 6.94 2.68
N ASP A 83 2.98 6.02 2.89
CA ASP A 83 1.62 6.29 3.38
C ASP A 83 1.63 5.96 4.88
N PRO A 84 1.49 6.98 5.76
CA PRO A 84 1.60 6.77 7.18
C PRO A 84 0.45 5.93 7.74
N LEU A 85 -0.75 6.00 7.15
CA LEU A 85 -1.93 5.27 7.60
C LEU A 85 -2.97 5.06 6.48
N ASP A 86 -2.73 4.09 5.61
CA ASP A 86 -3.71 3.62 4.61
C ASP A 86 -4.97 3.07 5.28
N GLY A 87 -6.11 3.47 4.72
CA GLY A 87 -7.41 3.06 5.20
C GLY A 87 -7.83 3.77 6.48
N SER A 88 -7.32 4.97 6.78
CA SER A 88 -7.69 5.72 7.99
C SER A 88 -9.19 5.88 8.23
N SER A 89 -9.98 5.95 7.15
CA SER A 89 -11.46 5.93 7.19
C SER A 89 -12.08 4.62 7.71
N LEU A 90 -11.27 3.60 7.98
CA LEU A 90 -11.69 2.30 8.51
C LEU A 90 -11.42 2.16 10.01
N VAL A 91 -10.72 3.13 10.61
CA VAL A 91 -10.36 3.08 12.03
C VAL A 91 -11.60 3.26 12.91
N ASP A 92 -12.52 4.15 12.55
CA ASP A 92 -13.76 4.44 13.29
C ASP A 92 -14.73 3.24 13.34
N VAL A 93 -14.68 2.36 12.34
CA VAL A 93 -15.42 1.10 12.28
C VAL A 93 -14.61 -0.12 12.74
N ASN A 94 -13.45 0.11 13.37
CA ASN A 94 -12.59 -0.90 13.96
C ASN A 94 -12.16 -2.01 12.98
N LEU A 95 -11.89 -1.63 11.72
CA LEU A 95 -11.32 -2.50 10.70
C LEU A 95 -9.80 -2.33 10.62
N SER A 96 -9.13 -3.28 9.97
CA SER A 96 -7.67 -3.22 9.80
C SER A 96 -7.25 -2.10 8.86
N VAL A 97 -6.14 -1.45 9.21
CA VAL A 97 -5.47 -0.38 8.46
C VAL A 97 -3.99 -0.71 8.30
N GLY A 98 -3.19 0.16 7.69
CA GLY A 98 -1.76 -0.11 7.56
C GLY A 98 -0.89 1.08 7.23
N SER A 99 0.43 0.88 7.29
CA SER A 99 1.40 1.84 6.73
C SER A 99 2.10 1.20 5.54
N ILE A 100 2.47 2.00 4.54
CA ILE A 100 3.13 1.54 3.32
C ILE A 100 4.41 2.34 3.13
N TYR A 101 5.50 1.67 2.74
CA TYR A 101 6.81 2.27 2.52
C TYR A 101 7.40 1.76 1.21
N GLY A 102 7.74 2.67 0.31
CA GLY A 102 8.62 2.43 -0.83
C GLY A 102 10.01 2.97 -0.55
N ILE A 103 11.03 2.13 -0.72
CA ILE A 103 12.44 2.52 -0.56
C ILE A 103 13.08 2.59 -1.95
N TYR A 104 13.63 3.75 -2.27
CA TYR A 104 14.17 4.10 -3.57
C TYR A 104 15.65 4.47 -3.48
N LYS A 105 16.34 4.44 -4.62
CA LYS A 105 17.67 5.05 -4.80
C LYS A 105 17.64 6.04 -5.96
N ASN A 106 18.47 7.07 -5.90
CA ASN A 106 18.62 8.13 -6.90
C ASN A 106 17.38 9.05 -7.02
N GLU A 107 16.22 8.53 -7.41
CA GLU A 107 15.01 9.34 -7.68
C GLU A 107 13.73 8.60 -7.29
N PHE A 108 12.68 9.36 -7.00
CA PHE A 108 11.33 8.83 -6.74
C PHE A 108 10.61 8.45 -8.05
N ASN A 109 10.85 7.24 -8.54
CA ASN A 109 10.10 6.68 -9.66
C ASN A 109 10.14 5.14 -9.65
N ALA A 110 9.29 4.52 -10.48
CA ALA A 110 9.13 3.08 -10.55
C ALA A 110 10.43 2.30 -10.81
N LYS A 111 11.36 2.84 -11.61
CA LYS A 111 12.62 2.17 -11.97
C LYS A 111 13.61 2.09 -10.82
N ASN A 112 13.45 3.00 -9.86
CA ASN A 112 14.37 3.24 -8.77
C ASN A 112 13.89 2.66 -7.43
N ILE A 113 12.69 2.04 -7.38
CA ILE A 113 12.26 1.31 -6.19
C ILE A 113 13.08 0.03 -6.04
N ILE A 114 13.65 -0.18 -4.86
CA ILE A 114 14.55 -1.32 -4.57
C ILE A 114 14.04 -2.22 -3.45
N ALA A 115 13.17 -1.69 -2.59
CA ALA A 115 12.53 -2.44 -1.54
C ALA A 115 11.17 -1.82 -1.21
N ALA A 116 10.29 -2.63 -0.64
CA ALA A 116 9.00 -2.19 -0.17
C ALA A 116 8.68 -2.84 1.17
N VAL A 117 8.00 -2.11 2.04
CA VAL A 117 7.51 -2.61 3.31
C VAL A 117 6.08 -2.17 3.48
N TYR A 118 5.22 -3.03 3.99
CA TYR A 118 3.95 -2.58 4.54
C TYR A 118 3.68 -3.25 5.88
N VAL A 119 2.90 -2.57 6.71
CA VAL A 119 2.53 -3.02 8.04
C VAL A 119 1.02 -3.05 8.13
N VAL A 120 0.45 -4.16 8.59
CA VAL A 120 -0.97 -4.31 8.85
C VAL A 120 -1.21 -4.08 10.33
N PHE A 121 -2.03 -3.10 10.68
CA PHE A 121 -2.57 -2.89 12.03
C PHE A 121 -3.96 -3.53 12.11
N GLY A 122 -3.97 -4.84 12.33
CA GLY A 122 -5.21 -5.60 12.54
C GLY A 122 -5.26 -6.22 13.94
N PRO A 123 -6.03 -7.33 14.11
CA PRO A 123 -6.03 -8.11 15.36
C PRO A 123 -4.62 -8.59 15.78
N ARG A 124 -3.72 -8.69 14.80
CA ARG A 124 -2.27 -8.87 14.97
C ARG A 124 -1.58 -7.82 14.13
N ILE A 125 -0.37 -7.46 14.53
CA ILE A 125 0.48 -6.55 13.75
C ILE A 125 1.48 -7.37 12.96
N GLU A 126 1.44 -7.19 11.66
CA GLU A 126 2.23 -7.97 10.71
C GLU A 126 2.97 -7.02 9.79
N MET A 127 4.26 -7.25 9.60
CA MET A 127 5.11 -6.48 8.69
C MET A 127 5.54 -7.38 7.56
N VAL A 128 5.37 -6.93 6.33
CA VAL A 128 5.77 -7.65 5.13
C VAL A 128 6.85 -6.84 4.42
N VAL A 129 7.98 -7.50 4.12
CA VAL A 129 9.17 -6.88 3.54
C VAL A 129 9.45 -7.53 2.20
N ALA A 130 9.44 -6.75 1.13
CA ALA A 130 9.89 -7.13 -0.20
C ALA A 130 11.30 -6.56 -0.44
N LEU A 131 12.30 -7.44 -0.53
CA LEU A 131 13.71 -7.10 -0.70
C LEU A 131 14.42 -8.28 -1.37
N ASP A 132 15.39 -8.02 -2.25
CA ASP A 132 16.23 -9.03 -2.91
C ASP A 132 15.42 -10.18 -3.56
N ASN A 133 14.37 -9.83 -4.32
CA ASN A 133 13.45 -10.78 -4.99
C ASN A 133 12.73 -11.76 -4.04
N CYS A 134 12.67 -11.43 -2.75
CA CYS A 134 12.01 -12.22 -1.72
C CYS A 134 10.96 -11.37 -0.99
N VAL A 135 9.90 -12.03 -0.51
CA VAL A 135 8.89 -11.40 0.36
C VAL A 135 8.85 -12.16 1.67
N LYS A 136 9.14 -11.46 2.77
CA LYS A 136 9.20 -12.04 4.11
C LYS A 136 8.13 -11.43 4.99
N MET A 137 7.46 -12.27 5.76
CA MET A 137 6.44 -11.85 6.72
C MET A 137 6.98 -11.96 8.14
N TYR A 138 6.75 -10.92 8.92
CA TYR A 138 7.05 -10.84 10.35
C TYR A 138 5.78 -10.52 11.12
N ARG A 139 5.72 -10.90 12.39
CA ARG A 139 4.62 -10.58 13.29
C ARG A 139 5.15 -10.03 14.60
N LEU A 140 4.53 -8.96 15.09
CA LEU A 140 4.82 -8.41 16.40
C LEU A 140 4.35 -9.37 17.50
N HIS A 141 5.27 -9.76 18.38
CA HIS A 141 4.99 -10.58 19.55
C HIS A 141 5.87 -10.13 20.72
N ASN A 142 5.25 -9.75 21.83
CA ASN A 142 5.93 -9.23 23.03
C ASN A 142 6.90 -8.07 22.74
N GLY A 143 6.49 -7.13 21.88
CA GLY A 143 7.29 -5.95 21.53
C GLY A 143 8.33 -6.16 20.43
N GLU A 144 8.48 -7.37 19.89
CA GLU A 144 9.46 -7.68 18.84
C GLU A 144 8.82 -8.29 17.60
N PHE A 145 9.30 -7.91 16.42
CA PHE A 145 8.89 -8.52 15.15
C PHE A 145 9.64 -9.82 14.91
N LYS A 146 8.92 -10.94 14.93
CA LYS A 146 9.46 -12.28 14.68
C LYS A 146 9.13 -12.74 13.28
N TYR A 147 10.11 -13.32 12.59
CA TYR A 147 9.92 -13.92 11.27
C TYR A 147 8.88 -15.04 11.35
N ILE A 148 7.97 -15.08 10.37
CA ILE A 148 6.91 -16.07 10.25
C ILE A 148 7.16 -17.00 9.07
N LYS A 149 7.31 -16.44 7.86
CA LYS A 149 7.48 -17.20 6.62
C LYS A 149 7.92 -16.32 5.45
N ASP A 150 8.42 -16.96 4.41
CA ASP A 150 8.47 -16.41 3.07
C ASP A 150 7.07 -16.47 2.45
N VAL A 151 6.73 -15.46 1.66
CA VAL A 151 5.41 -15.30 1.04
C VAL A 151 5.55 -15.47 -0.46
N LYS A 152 4.74 -16.35 -1.02
CA LYS A 152 4.63 -16.61 -2.46
C LYS A 152 3.17 -16.72 -2.86
N LEU A 153 2.84 -16.20 -4.03
CA LEU A 153 1.55 -16.34 -4.68
C LEU A 153 1.52 -17.64 -5.49
N ASN A 154 0.34 -18.23 -5.59
CA ASN A 154 0.07 -19.26 -6.59
C ASN A 154 -0.12 -18.60 -7.96
N GLU A 155 -0.07 -19.40 -9.03
CA GLU A 155 -0.32 -18.92 -10.39
C GLU A 155 -1.76 -18.40 -10.58
N LYS A 156 -2.70 -18.87 -9.76
CA LYS A 156 -4.12 -18.52 -9.75
C LYS A 156 -4.67 -18.47 -8.31
N GLY A 157 -5.66 -17.63 -8.05
CA GLY A 157 -6.50 -17.72 -6.85
C GLY A 157 -7.99 -17.63 -7.15
N ASN A 158 -8.77 -17.24 -6.15
CA ASN A 158 -10.24 -17.13 -6.25
C ASN A 158 -10.82 -15.92 -5.50
N LEU A 159 -9.95 -15.05 -4.97
CA LEU A 159 -10.36 -13.80 -4.35
C LEU A 159 -10.50 -12.69 -5.38
N ASN A 160 -11.49 -11.83 -5.19
CA ASN A 160 -11.62 -10.59 -5.94
C ASN A 160 -11.86 -9.43 -4.95
N ALA A 161 -10.95 -8.46 -4.92
CA ALA A 161 -11.06 -7.22 -4.17
C ALA A 161 -11.11 -6.04 -5.14
N THR A 162 -12.28 -5.45 -5.35
CA THR A 162 -12.47 -4.41 -6.37
C THR A 162 -12.97 -3.10 -5.77
N GLY A 163 -12.18 -2.04 -5.95
CA GLY A 163 -12.47 -0.68 -5.51
C GLY A 163 -12.94 0.25 -6.63
N SER A 164 -12.72 1.56 -6.42
CA SER A 164 -13.26 2.68 -7.20
C SER A 164 -14.80 2.81 -7.15
N THR A 165 -15.32 3.94 -7.64
CA THR A 165 -16.77 4.20 -7.72
C THR A 165 -17.43 3.27 -8.74
N GLN A 166 -18.23 2.30 -8.29
CA GLN A 166 -18.81 1.23 -9.13
C GLN A 166 -19.67 1.76 -10.28
N MET A 167 -20.42 2.83 -10.02
CA MET A 167 -21.27 3.49 -11.02
C MET A 167 -20.45 3.99 -12.21
N CYS A 168 -19.21 4.42 -11.96
CA CYS A 168 -18.29 5.05 -12.89
C CYS A 168 -17.30 4.05 -13.54
N TRP A 169 -17.43 2.76 -13.26
CA TRP A 169 -16.63 1.73 -13.92
C TRP A 169 -16.95 1.65 -15.41
N SER A 170 -15.92 1.41 -16.22
CA SER A 170 -16.06 1.08 -17.64
C SER A 170 -16.86 -0.21 -17.84
N ASN A 171 -17.46 -0.36 -19.02
CA ASN A 171 -18.20 -1.58 -19.37
C ASN A 171 -17.30 -2.82 -19.39
N TYR A 172 -16.04 -2.67 -19.81
CA TYR A 172 -15.08 -3.77 -19.85
C TYR A 172 -14.62 -4.20 -18.46
N HIS A 173 -14.45 -3.28 -17.50
CA HIS A 173 -14.16 -3.65 -16.10
C HIS A 173 -15.35 -4.37 -15.45
N LYS A 174 -16.58 -3.87 -15.70
CA LYS A 174 -17.81 -4.57 -15.26
C LYS A 174 -17.89 -5.98 -15.83
N LYS A 175 -17.54 -6.16 -17.11
CA LYS A 175 -17.48 -7.47 -17.77
C LYS A 175 -16.42 -8.38 -17.14
N LEU A 176 -15.20 -7.89 -16.93
CA LEU A 176 -14.12 -8.63 -16.27
C LEU A 176 -14.59 -9.23 -14.93
N LEU A 177 -15.17 -8.39 -14.06
CA LEU A 177 -15.65 -8.83 -12.75
C LEU A 177 -16.79 -9.84 -12.86
N LYS A 178 -17.77 -9.59 -13.75
CA LYS A 178 -18.87 -10.51 -14.00
C LYS A 178 -18.36 -11.89 -14.43
N ASP A 179 -17.40 -11.93 -15.35
CA ASP A 179 -16.82 -13.18 -15.84
C ASP A 179 -16.04 -13.90 -14.73
N MET A 180 -15.28 -13.18 -13.90
CA MET A 180 -14.61 -13.77 -12.73
C MET A 180 -15.60 -14.35 -11.72
N PHE A 181 -16.69 -13.66 -11.42
CA PHE A 181 -17.71 -14.19 -10.50
C PHE A 181 -18.42 -15.42 -11.06
N ASN A 182 -18.68 -15.46 -12.38
CA ASN A 182 -19.20 -16.66 -13.04
C ASN A 182 -18.23 -17.84 -12.99
N GLU A 183 -16.92 -17.58 -12.92
CA GLU A 183 -15.87 -18.60 -12.74
C GLU A 183 -15.69 -19.03 -11.27
N GLY A 184 -16.49 -18.51 -10.35
CA GLY A 184 -16.48 -18.89 -8.93
C GLY A 184 -15.53 -18.08 -8.05
N TYR A 185 -15.00 -16.95 -8.53
CA TYR A 185 -14.32 -15.99 -7.66
C TYR A 185 -15.35 -15.35 -6.71
N TYR A 186 -14.92 -14.97 -5.51
CA TYR A 186 -15.80 -14.31 -4.55
C TYR A 186 -15.22 -12.99 -4.04
N LEU A 187 -16.13 -12.05 -3.78
CA LEU A 187 -15.82 -10.70 -3.36
C LEU A 187 -15.26 -10.68 -1.93
N ARG A 188 -14.14 -9.97 -1.74
CA ARG A 188 -13.66 -9.49 -0.44
C ARG A 188 -13.09 -8.10 -0.61
N TYR A 189 -13.74 -7.11 -0.03
CA TYR A 189 -13.30 -5.72 -0.12
C TYR A 189 -13.62 -5.02 1.19
N SER A 190 -12.58 -4.69 1.97
CA SER A 190 -12.73 -3.91 3.19
C SER A 190 -12.74 -2.40 2.91
N GLY A 191 -12.21 -1.98 1.76
CA GLY A 191 -12.06 -0.58 1.40
C GLY A 191 -10.70 0.03 1.74
N GLY A 192 -9.77 -0.76 2.30
CA GLY A 192 -8.40 -0.36 2.61
C GLY A 192 -7.42 -1.13 1.73
N MET A 193 -6.44 -0.45 1.16
CA MET A 193 -5.52 -1.07 0.21
C MET A 193 -4.67 -2.15 0.88
N VAL A 194 -4.09 -1.85 2.05
CA VAL A 194 -3.26 -2.76 2.83
C VAL A 194 -4.01 -4.03 3.23
N PRO A 195 -5.16 -3.99 3.93
CA PRO A 195 -5.87 -5.21 4.31
C PRO A 195 -6.33 -6.04 3.09
N ASP A 196 -6.78 -5.40 2.00
CA ASP A 196 -7.27 -6.10 0.81
C ASP A 196 -6.14 -6.77 0.01
N LEU A 197 -5.00 -6.12 -0.15
CA LEU A 197 -3.84 -6.73 -0.79
C LEU A 197 -3.17 -7.76 0.10
N HIS A 198 -3.14 -7.54 1.42
CA HIS A 198 -2.56 -8.49 2.36
C HIS A 198 -3.32 -9.82 2.38
N GLN A 199 -4.65 -9.80 2.38
CA GLN A 199 -5.44 -11.03 2.35
C GLN A 199 -5.22 -11.83 1.06
N ILE A 200 -5.16 -11.18 -0.10
CA ILE A 200 -4.89 -11.85 -1.38
C ILE A 200 -3.52 -12.52 -1.34
N LEU A 201 -2.51 -11.77 -0.86
CA LEU A 201 -1.15 -12.26 -0.74
C LEU A 201 -1.05 -13.49 0.17
N LEU A 202 -1.69 -13.47 1.35
CA LEU A 202 -1.62 -14.59 2.31
C LEU A 202 -2.54 -15.77 1.99
N LYS A 203 -3.64 -15.54 1.26
CA LYS A 203 -4.52 -16.61 0.75
C LYS A 203 -3.99 -17.24 -0.54
N GLY A 204 -2.89 -16.72 -1.05
CA GLY A 204 -2.13 -17.33 -2.13
C GLY A 204 -2.63 -16.96 -3.53
N GLY A 205 -3.48 -15.94 -3.68
CA GLY A 205 -3.89 -15.48 -5.01
C GLY A 205 -5.28 -14.89 -5.11
N GLY A 206 -5.55 -14.34 -6.28
CA GLY A 206 -6.74 -13.59 -6.62
C GLY A 206 -6.37 -12.28 -7.32
N LEU A 207 -7.35 -11.37 -7.40
CA LEU A 207 -7.21 -10.07 -8.02
C LEU A 207 -7.61 -8.96 -7.06
N PHE A 208 -6.74 -7.99 -6.86
CA PHE A 208 -7.09 -6.65 -6.44
C PHE A 208 -7.22 -5.76 -7.67
N SER A 209 -8.27 -4.94 -7.74
CA SER A 209 -8.46 -3.97 -8.83
C SER A 209 -8.94 -2.63 -8.33
N TYR A 210 -8.23 -1.57 -8.70
CA TYR A 210 -8.62 -0.18 -8.53
C TYR A 210 -8.54 0.53 -9.89
N PRO A 211 -9.55 0.33 -10.76
CA PRO A 211 -9.52 0.83 -12.13
C PRO A 211 -9.63 2.36 -12.17
N GLY A 212 -9.18 2.95 -13.28
CA GLY A 212 -9.60 4.29 -13.68
C GLY A 212 -11.11 4.31 -13.93
N THR A 213 -11.77 5.37 -13.50
CA THR A 213 -13.22 5.55 -13.62
C THR A 213 -13.55 6.86 -14.30
N SER A 214 -14.79 7.05 -14.74
CA SER A 214 -15.19 8.30 -15.41
C SER A 214 -14.99 9.55 -14.54
N ASP A 215 -15.10 9.44 -13.22
CA ASP A 215 -14.82 10.50 -12.23
C ASP A 215 -13.33 10.62 -11.87
N LYS A 216 -12.56 9.54 -12.00
CA LYS A 216 -11.12 9.48 -11.70
C LYS A 216 -10.37 8.70 -12.78
N PRO A 217 -10.20 9.28 -13.99
CA PRO A 217 -9.66 8.54 -15.13
C PRO A 217 -8.20 8.11 -14.92
N LYS A 218 -7.43 8.89 -14.15
CA LYS A 218 -6.05 8.54 -13.74
C LYS A 218 -5.97 7.60 -12.53
N GLY A 219 -7.10 7.06 -12.06
CA GLY A 219 -7.14 6.28 -10.82
C GLY A 219 -7.02 7.15 -9.56
N LYS A 220 -7.21 6.52 -8.39
CA LYS A 220 -7.20 7.19 -7.08
C LYS A 220 -5.90 6.98 -6.30
N LEU A 221 -5.29 5.80 -6.41
CA LEU A 221 -4.15 5.39 -5.59
C LEU A 221 -2.86 5.99 -6.16
N ARG A 222 -1.97 6.45 -5.27
CA ARG A 222 -0.76 7.19 -5.59
C ARG A 222 0.38 6.26 -5.96
N GLN A 223 1.21 6.71 -6.87
CA GLN A 223 2.28 5.90 -7.44
C GLN A 223 3.34 5.52 -6.40
N LEU A 224 3.94 6.53 -5.74
CA LEU A 224 5.18 6.35 -4.98
C LEU A 224 5.03 5.61 -3.66
N PHE A 225 3.92 5.82 -2.96
CA PHE A 225 3.73 5.33 -1.59
C PHE A 225 2.55 4.36 -1.45
N GLU A 226 1.83 4.05 -2.53
CA GLU A 226 0.79 3.01 -2.55
C GLU A 226 1.07 1.97 -3.64
N VAL A 227 1.06 2.38 -4.91
CA VAL A 227 1.09 1.44 -6.05
C VAL A 227 2.43 0.75 -6.25
N PHE A 228 3.55 1.48 -6.33
CA PHE A 228 4.85 0.88 -6.57
C PHE A 228 5.32 -0.05 -5.45
N PRO A 229 5.15 0.29 -4.14
CA PRO A 229 5.48 -0.63 -3.05
C PRO A 229 4.77 -1.98 -3.16
N PHE A 230 3.46 -1.96 -3.46
CA PHE A 230 2.70 -3.19 -3.65
C PHE A 230 3.01 -3.91 -4.96
N ALA A 231 3.30 -3.18 -6.04
CA ALA A 231 3.72 -3.78 -7.31
C ALA A 231 5.02 -4.59 -7.13
N LEU A 232 6.03 -4.01 -6.48
CA LEU A 232 7.28 -4.70 -6.17
C LEU A 232 7.03 -5.93 -5.29
N THR A 233 6.19 -5.78 -4.26
CA THR A 233 5.85 -6.88 -3.35
C THR A 233 5.18 -8.05 -4.08
N TYR A 234 4.20 -7.77 -4.93
CA TYR A 234 3.48 -8.81 -5.68
C TYR A 234 4.37 -9.50 -6.71
N GLU A 235 5.23 -8.75 -7.41
CA GLU A 235 6.18 -9.33 -8.36
C GLU A 235 7.21 -10.23 -7.66
N PHE A 236 7.76 -9.82 -6.51
CA PHE A 236 8.70 -10.64 -5.73
C PHE A 236 8.02 -11.87 -5.10
N ALA A 237 6.71 -11.79 -4.83
CA ALA A 237 5.91 -12.93 -4.41
C ALA A 237 5.59 -13.91 -5.56
N GLY A 238 5.94 -13.59 -6.81
CA GLY A 238 5.68 -14.43 -7.99
C GLY A 238 4.36 -14.12 -8.70
N GLY A 239 3.66 -13.05 -8.31
CA GLY A 239 2.50 -12.51 -9.00
C GLY A 239 2.89 -11.46 -10.04
N ALA A 240 1.96 -10.55 -10.33
CA ALA A 240 2.19 -9.43 -11.23
C ALA A 240 1.34 -8.20 -10.84
N ALA A 241 1.74 -7.04 -11.39
CA ALA A 241 1.01 -5.78 -11.23
C ALA A 241 0.94 -5.00 -12.55
N THR A 242 -0.18 -4.36 -12.83
CA THR A 242 -0.42 -3.58 -14.06
C THR A 242 -1.31 -2.37 -13.79
N ASP A 243 -1.23 -1.33 -14.62
CA ASP A 243 -2.24 -0.25 -14.66
C ASP A 243 -3.44 -0.58 -15.57
N GLY A 244 -3.47 -1.80 -16.09
CA GLY A 244 -4.43 -2.27 -17.11
C GLY A 244 -3.79 -2.39 -18.50
N PHE A 245 -2.75 -1.59 -18.79
CA PHE A 245 -2.09 -1.54 -20.10
C PHE A 245 -0.59 -1.85 -20.01
N LYS A 246 0.11 -1.20 -19.08
CA LYS A 246 1.54 -1.34 -18.80
C LYS A 246 1.76 -2.06 -17.47
N ARG A 247 2.97 -2.59 -17.28
CA ARG A 247 3.40 -3.08 -15.95
C ARG A 247 3.41 -1.90 -14.97
N ALA A 248 2.95 -2.12 -13.74
CA ALA A 248 2.84 -1.03 -12.77
C ALA A 248 4.20 -0.35 -12.48
N LEU A 249 5.29 -1.12 -12.45
CA LEU A 249 6.65 -0.61 -12.31
C LEU A 249 7.27 -0.04 -13.61
N GLU A 250 6.47 0.20 -14.64
CA GLU A 250 6.86 0.89 -15.88
C GLU A 250 6.02 2.16 -16.12
N VAL A 251 5.12 2.49 -15.18
CA VAL A 251 4.34 3.73 -15.22
C VAL A 251 5.27 4.91 -14.96
N GLU A 252 5.10 5.97 -15.76
CA GLU A 252 5.88 7.20 -15.63
C GLU A 252 5.39 8.03 -14.44
N THR A 253 6.36 8.56 -13.69
CA THR A 253 6.10 9.47 -12.56
C THR A 253 6.54 10.87 -12.96
N THR A 254 5.57 11.79 -13.04
CA THR A 254 5.81 13.20 -13.35
C THR A 254 5.73 14.08 -12.12
N HIS A 255 4.97 13.65 -11.11
CA HIS A 255 4.78 14.33 -9.84
C HIS A 255 4.74 13.34 -8.67
N ILE A 256 5.20 13.77 -7.48
CA ILE A 256 5.28 12.92 -6.28
C ILE A 256 3.93 12.38 -5.80
N HIS A 257 2.84 13.06 -6.14
CA HIS A 257 1.47 12.66 -5.82
C HIS A 257 0.69 12.13 -7.05
N ASP A 258 1.38 11.76 -8.13
CA ASP A 258 0.69 11.17 -9.29
C ASP A 258 -0.08 9.91 -8.88
N THR A 259 -1.26 9.75 -9.45
CA THR A 259 -2.08 8.55 -9.29
C THR A 259 -2.02 7.67 -10.54
N THR A 260 -2.38 6.40 -10.37
CA THR A 260 -2.54 5.48 -11.50
C THR A 260 -3.63 4.45 -11.21
N PRO A 261 -4.40 3.98 -12.22
CA PRO A 261 -5.13 2.74 -12.09
C PRO A 261 -4.18 1.59 -11.72
N CYS A 262 -4.65 0.61 -10.96
CA CYS A 262 -3.78 -0.50 -10.58
C CYS A 262 -4.55 -1.81 -10.36
N PHE A 263 -3.86 -2.89 -10.71
CA PHE A 263 -4.31 -4.26 -10.57
C PHE A 263 -3.14 -5.07 -10.05
N PHE A 264 -3.36 -5.85 -8.99
CA PHE A 264 -2.34 -6.71 -8.39
C PHE A 264 -2.93 -8.09 -8.19
N GLY A 265 -2.15 -9.13 -8.45
CA GLY A 265 -2.67 -10.47 -8.30
C GLY A 265 -1.73 -11.56 -8.74
N SER A 266 -2.30 -12.76 -8.76
CA SER A 266 -1.74 -13.94 -9.39
C SER A 266 -1.64 -13.75 -10.92
N LYS A 267 -0.73 -14.47 -11.58
CA LYS A 267 -0.40 -14.22 -12.98
C LYS A 267 -1.58 -14.48 -13.92
N GLU A 268 -2.40 -15.49 -13.65
CA GLU A 268 -3.59 -15.78 -14.45
C GLU A 268 -4.61 -14.63 -14.42
N GLU A 269 -4.87 -14.04 -13.25
CA GLU A 269 -5.78 -12.92 -13.10
C GLU A 269 -5.25 -11.67 -13.79
N ILE A 270 -3.96 -11.37 -13.65
CA ILE A 270 -3.34 -10.22 -14.32
C ILE A 270 -3.31 -10.41 -15.84
N LYS A 271 -3.12 -11.63 -16.33
CA LYS A 271 -3.26 -11.94 -17.76
C LYS A 271 -4.68 -11.65 -18.25
N LYS A 272 -5.71 -12.08 -17.50
CA LYS A 272 -7.12 -11.81 -17.82
C LYS A 272 -7.44 -10.31 -17.82
N VAL A 273 -6.91 -9.54 -16.86
CA VAL A 273 -7.00 -8.07 -16.86
C VAL A 273 -6.44 -7.50 -18.17
N LYS A 274 -5.20 -7.86 -18.53
CA LYS A 274 -4.55 -7.35 -19.75
C LYS A 274 -5.31 -7.72 -21.02
N GLU A 275 -5.84 -8.93 -21.11
CA GLU A 275 -6.65 -9.38 -22.26
C GLU A 275 -7.91 -8.51 -22.41
N VAL A 276 -8.66 -8.33 -21.32
CA VAL A 276 -9.86 -7.50 -21.34
C VAL A 276 -9.52 -6.04 -21.62
N TYR A 277 -8.52 -5.46 -20.95
CA TYR A 277 -8.20 -4.04 -21.11
C TYR A 277 -7.63 -3.72 -22.50
N LYS A 278 -6.87 -4.64 -23.09
CA LYS A 278 -6.31 -4.47 -24.45
C LYS A 278 -7.40 -4.49 -25.52
N GLU A 279 -8.45 -5.29 -25.36
CA GLU A 279 -9.58 -5.34 -26.31
C GLU A 279 -10.30 -3.99 -26.42
N TYR A 280 -10.27 -3.18 -25.36
CA TYR A 280 -10.95 -1.88 -25.29
C TYR A 280 -9.96 -0.70 -25.18
N ALA A 281 -8.70 -0.91 -25.58
CA ALA A 281 -7.70 0.13 -25.76
C ALA A 281 -7.92 0.81 -27.14
N SER A 282 -9.02 1.53 -27.28
CA SER A 282 -9.39 2.27 -28.50
C SER A 282 -10.06 3.59 -28.14
#